data_AF-A0A3D5MQ19-F1
#
_entry.id   AF-A0A3D5MQ19-F1
#
_cell.length_a   1.000
_cell.length_b   1.000
_cell.length_c   1.000
_cell.angle_alpha   90.00
_cell.angle_beta   90.00
_cell.angle_gamma   90.00
#
_symmetry.space_group_name_H-M   'P 1'
#
loop_
_entity.id
_entity.type
_entity.pdbx_description
1 polymer ?
#
loop_
_entity_poly.entity_id
_entity_poly.type
_entity_poly.pdbx_seq_one_letter_code
_entity_poly.pdbx_strand_id
1 'polypeptide(L)'
;MVLMYFLLGAVAFWAVQALLGWAKREGVALAWYHWLGVAVVALWALFVAAWIGTSVAEGYPQAATAGGLIFGGIGLVLFILLRLLIVKTARKTSASA
;
A
#
# COMPACT_ATOMS: atom_id res chain seq x y z
N MET A 1 -18.15 12.72 -2.41
CA MET A 1 -17.82 11.34 -2.83
C MET A 1 -16.85 11.31 -4.00
N VAL A 2 -17.15 11.89 -5.16
CA VAL A 2 -16.22 11.90 -6.33
C VAL A 2 -14.84 12.47 -6.01
N LEU A 3 -14.77 13.62 -5.32
CA LEU A 3 -13.51 14.25 -4.91
C LEU A 3 -12.66 13.33 -4.01
N MET A 4 -13.28 12.54 -3.13
CA MET A 4 -12.56 11.60 -2.25
C MET A 4 -11.86 10.51 -3.07
N TYR A 5 -12.58 9.88 -3.99
CA TYR A 5 -12.00 8.84 -4.85
C TYR A 5 -10.90 9.40 -5.77
N PHE A 6 -11.06 10.63 -6.26
CA PHE A 6 -10.01 11.32 -7.00
C PHE A 6 -8.74 11.53 -6.16
N LEU A 7 -8.89 12.01 -4.93
CA LEU A 7 -7.77 12.19 -4.01
C LEU A 7 -7.10 10.86 -3.64
N LEU A 8 -7.87 9.79 -3.45
CA LEU A 8 -7.34 8.44 -3.22
C LEU A 8 -6.49 7.96 -4.41
N GLY A 9 -6.96 8.19 -5.64
CA GLY A 9 -6.16 7.91 -6.85
C GLY A 9 -4.86 8.71 -6.90
N ALA A 10 -4.90 10.00 -6.56
CA ALA A 10 -3.70 10.83 -6.47
C ALA A 10 -2.71 10.32 -5.39
N VAL A 11 -3.22 9.93 -4.21
CA VAL A 11 -2.39 9.36 -3.13
C VAL A 11 -1.74 8.06 -3.58
N ALA A 12 -2.47 7.16 -4.26
CA ALA A 12 -1.90 5.92 -4.79
C ALA A 12 -0.80 6.20 -5.83
N PHE A 13 -1.01 7.16 -6.73
CA PHE A 13 0.01 7.58 -7.69
C PHE A 13 1.29 8.07 -6.98
N TRP A 14 1.14 8.97 -6.00
CA TRP A 14 2.28 9.48 -5.24
C TRP A 14 2.98 8.40 -4.40
N ALA A 15 2.23 7.43 -3.87
CA ALA A 15 2.81 6.29 -3.15
C ALA A 15 3.70 5.42 -4.06
N VAL A 16 3.28 5.19 -5.31
CA VAL A 16 4.11 4.48 -6.30
C VAL A 16 5.35 5.29 -6.65
N GLN A 17 5.22 6.60 -6.84
CA GLN A 17 6.37 7.49 -7.08
C GLN A 17 7.37 7.47 -5.91
N ALA A 18 6.87 7.48 -4.67
CA ALA A 18 7.70 7.37 -3.47
C ALA A 18 8.42 6.01 -3.39
N LEU A 19 7.73 4.92 -3.72
CA LEU A 19 8.33 3.59 -3.79
C LEU A 19 9.45 3.52 -4.84
N LEU A 20 9.20 4.05 -6.04
CA LEU A 20 10.20 4.14 -7.10
C LEU A 20 11.40 4.99 -6.69
N GLY A 21 11.16 6.12 -6.03
CA GLY A 21 12.21 6.99 -5.50
C GLY A 21 13.05 6.28 -4.43
N TRP A 22 12.42 5.56 -3.51
CA TRP A 22 13.10 4.75 -2.50
C TRP A 22 13.91 3.62 -3.15
N ALA A 23 13.34 2.86 -4.08
CA ALA A 23 14.01 1.76 -4.76
C ALA A 23 15.27 2.23 -5.51
N LYS A 24 15.19 3.38 -6.19
CA LYS A 24 16.35 4.01 -6.85
C LYS A 24 17.45 4.41 -5.85
N ARG A 25 17.08 5.01 -4.72
CA ARG A 25 18.04 5.44 -3.68
C ARG A 25 18.77 4.25 -3.04
N GLU A 26 18.08 3.14 -2.86
CA GLU A 26 18.64 1.91 -2.25
C GLU A 26 19.31 0.99 -3.28
N GLY A 27 19.33 1.34 -4.56
CA GLY A 27 19.86 0.47 -5.62
C GLY A 27 19.08 -0.85 -5.79
N VAL A 28 17.81 -0.86 -5.39
CA VAL A 28 16.97 -2.07 -5.42
C VAL A 28 16.27 -2.20 -6.77
N ALA A 29 16.53 -3.29 -7.48
CA ALA A 29 15.81 -3.66 -8.69
C ALA A 29 14.49 -4.37 -8.35
N LEU A 30 13.36 -3.76 -8.71
CA LEU A 30 12.03 -4.35 -8.51
C LEU A 30 11.73 -5.35 -9.62
N ALA A 31 11.78 -6.64 -9.30
CA ALA A 31 11.28 -7.71 -10.18
C ALA A 31 9.75 -7.60 -10.42
N TRP A 32 9.27 -8.18 -11.52
CA TRP A 32 7.87 -8.13 -11.97
C TRP A 32 6.87 -8.56 -10.87
N TYR A 33 7.19 -9.60 -10.10
CA TYR A 33 6.29 -10.12 -9.05
C TYR A 33 6.18 -9.21 -7.83
N HIS A 34 7.15 -8.32 -7.59
CA HIS A 34 7.00 -7.29 -6.55
C HIS A 34 5.87 -6.32 -6.91
N TRP A 35 5.64 -6.07 -8.20
CA TRP A 35 4.55 -5.20 -8.66
C TRP A 35 3.17 -5.78 -8.36
N LEU A 36 3.01 -7.11 -8.38
CA LEU A 36 1.79 -7.76 -7.89
C LEU A 36 1.57 -7.47 -6.42
N GLY A 37 2.61 -7.61 -5.60
CA GLY A 37 2.54 -7.29 -4.18
C GLY A 37 2.21 -5.81 -3.92
N VAL A 38 2.84 -4.89 -4.66
CA VAL A 38 2.54 -3.46 -4.60
C VAL A 38 1.09 -3.18 -4.96
N ALA A 39 0.58 -3.80 -6.02
CA ALA A 39 -0.82 -3.65 -6.44
C ALA A 39 -1.78 -4.14 -5.37
N VAL A 40 -1.53 -5.31 -4.76
CA VAL A 40 -2.36 -5.85 -3.68
C VAL A 40 -2.37 -4.90 -2.47
N VAL A 41 -1.21 -4.43 -2.03
CA VAL A 41 -1.12 -3.50 -0.89
C VAL A 41 -1.78 -2.16 -1.20
N ALA A 42 -1.59 -1.62 -2.41
CA ALA A 42 -2.18 -0.36 -2.82
C ALA A 42 -3.72 -0.45 -2.91
N LEU A 43 -4.25 -1.51 -3.54
CA LEU A 43 -5.69 -1.75 -3.61
C LEU A 43 -6.29 -1.97 -2.22
N TRP A 44 -5.59 -2.68 -1.33
CA TRP A 44 -6.01 -2.85 0.05
C TRP A 44 -6.09 -1.50 0.79
N ALA A 45 -5.04 -0.68 0.71
CA ALA A 45 -5.02 0.65 1.34
C ALA A 45 -6.14 1.56 0.81
N LEU A 46 -6.37 1.54 -0.51
CA LEU A 46 -7.48 2.26 -1.15
C LEU A 46 -8.84 1.76 -0.66
N PHE A 47 -9.01 0.44 -0.54
CA PHE A 47 -10.21 -0.16 0.03
C PHE A 47 -10.44 0.30 1.47
N VAL A 48 -9.43 0.28 2.34
CA VAL A 48 -9.57 0.74 3.74
C VAL A 48 -9.97 2.21 3.79
N ALA A 49 -9.32 3.06 3.01
CA ALA A 49 -9.64 4.48 2.99
C ALA A 49 -11.04 4.76 2.43
N ALA A 50 -11.45 4.03 1.39
CA ALA A 50 -12.80 4.09 0.85
C ALA A 50 -13.84 3.62 1.88
N TRP A 51 -13.59 2.50 2.57
CA TRP A 51 -14.45 1.96 3.63
C TRP A 51 -14.69 2.97 4.76
N ILE A 52 -13.61 3.60 5.24
CA ILE A 52 -13.72 4.63 6.27
C ILE A 52 -14.57 5.80 5.77
N GLY A 53 -14.27 6.29 4.55
CA GLY A 53 -14.99 7.41 3.96
C GLY A 53 -16.48 7.16 3.75
N THR A 54 -16.84 5.98 3.24
CA THR A 54 -18.26 5.59 3.05
C THR A 54 -18.96 5.37 4.38
N SER A 55 -18.34 4.66 5.33
CA SER A 55 -18.94 4.39 6.65
C SER A 55 -19.22 5.68 7.43
N VAL A 56 -18.32 6.66 7.37
CA VAL A 56 -18.54 7.98 8.00
C VAL A 56 -19.67 8.73 7.29
N ALA A 57 -19.68 8.72 5.95
CA ALA A 57 -20.72 9.41 5.18
C ALA A 57 -22.12 8.82 5.36
N GLU A 58 -22.21 7.52 5.60
CA GLU A 58 -23.47 6.81 5.88
C GLU A 58 -23.92 6.92 7.34
N GLY A 59 -23.16 7.63 8.21
CA GLY A 59 -23.54 7.84 9.60
C GLY A 59 -23.18 6.67 10.54
N TYR A 60 -22.26 5.80 10.13
CA TYR A 60 -21.76 4.67 10.92
C TYR A 60 -20.29 4.85 11.36
N PRO A 61 -19.97 5.84 12.22
CA PRO A 61 -18.59 6.15 12.62
C PRO A 61 -17.93 5.02 13.43
N GLN A 62 -18.72 4.20 14.14
CA GLN A 62 -18.20 3.03 14.85
C GLN A 62 -17.67 1.97 13.88
N ALA A 63 -18.39 1.74 12.78
CA ALA A 63 -17.97 0.81 11.72
C ALA A 63 -16.72 1.33 10.97
N ALA A 64 -16.63 2.65 10.78
CA ALA A 64 -15.44 3.30 10.23
C ALA A 64 -14.21 3.04 11.10
N THR A 65 -14.34 3.21 12.42
CA THR A 65 -13.26 3.01 13.38
C THR A 65 -12.85 1.55 13.48
N ALA A 66 -13.80 0.64 13.68
CA ALA A 66 -13.53 -0.78 13.82
C ALA A 66 -12.94 -1.38 12.54
N GLY A 67 -13.56 -1.09 11.38
CA GLY A 67 -13.04 -1.53 10.08
C GLY A 67 -11.69 -0.92 9.76
N GLY A 68 -11.49 0.37 10.05
CA GLY A 68 -10.21 1.05 9.87
C GLY A 68 -9.07 0.40 10.67
N LEU A 69 -9.32 0.04 11.93
CA LEU A 69 -8.32 -0.66 12.76
C LEU A 69 -8.04 -2.08 12.27
N ILE A 70 -9.07 -2.86 11.96
CA ILE A 70 -8.93 -4.26 11.54
C ILE A 70 -8.26 -4.33 10.16
N PHE A 71 -8.85 -3.68 9.15
CA PHE A 71 -8.32 -3.73 7.80
C PHE A 71 -7.02 -2.94 7.67
N GLY A 72 -6.87 -1.83 8.40
CA GLY A 72 -5.62 -1.07 8.46
C GLY A 72 -4.48 -1.88 9.08
N GLY A 73 -4.75 -2.61 10.16
CA GLY A 73 -3.78 -3.52 10.78
C GLY A 73 -3.31 -4.62 9.82
N ILE A 74 -4.25 -5.26 9.11
CA ILE A 74 -3.93 -6.23 8.05
C ILE A 74 -3.09 -5.58 6.95
N GLY A 75 -3.48 -4.39 6.49
CA GLY A 75 -2.75 -3.65 5.46
C GLY A 75 -1.31 -3.33 5.86
N LEU A 76 -1.08 -2.96 7.12
CA LEU A 76 0.25 -2.72 7.66
C LEU A 76 1.11 -3.98 7.64
N VAL A 77 0.56 -5.12 8.05
CA VAL A 77 1.26 -6.42 8.00
C VAL A 77 1.62 -6.77 6.55
N LEU A 78 0.68 -6.64 5.61
CA LEU A 78 0.94 -6.89 4.19
C LEU A 78 2.05 -5.99 3.64
N PHE A 79 2.05 -4.70 3.98
CA PHE A 79 3.09 -3.77 3.57
C PHE A 79 4.47 -4.15 4.13
N ILE A 80 4.55 -4.53 5.41
CA ILE A 80 5.80 -4.98 6.04
C ILE A 80 6.32 -6.24 5.33
N LEU A 81 5.47 -7.24 5.10
CA LEU A 81 5.84 -8.46 4.41
C LEU A 81 6.35 -8.19 2.98
N LEU A 82 5.67 -7.31 2.24
CA LEU A 82 6.10 -6.89 0.92
C LEU A 82 7.47 -6.21 0.96
N ARG A 83 7.69 -5.29 1.90
CA ARG A 83 8.97 -4.61 2.07
C ARG A 83 10.09 -5.60 2.39
N LEU A 84 9.83 -6.55 3.29
CA LEU A 84 10.80 -7.60 3.63
C LEU A 84 11.11 -8.49 2.43
N LEU A 85 10.10 -8.87 1.63
CA LEU A 85 10.29 -9.62 0.40
C LEU A 85 11.20 -8.88 -0.59
N ILE A 86 10.90 -7.60 -0.86
CA ILE A 86 11.68 -6.76 -1.79
C ILE A 86 13.14 -6.66 -1.33
N VAL A 87 13.37 -6.33 -0.06
CA VAL A 87 14.73 -6.17 0.49
C VAL A 87 15.48 -7.50 0.51
N LYS A 88 14.82 -8.61 0.84
CA LYS A 88 15.43 -9.94 0.85
C LYS A 88 15.86 -10.37 -0.55
N THR A 89 15.03 -10.13 -1.56
CA THR A 89 15.38 -10.41 -2.96
C THR A 89 16.59 -9.58 -3.38
N ALA A 90 16.59 -8.28 -3.09
CA ALA A 90 17.69 -7.38 -3.46
C ALA A 90 19.04 -7.83 -2.87
N ARG A 91 19.06 -8.20 -1.58
CA ARG A 91 20.28 -8.73 -0.92
C ARG A 91 20.77 -10.02 -1.56
N LYS A 92 19.87 -10.93 -1.93
CA LYS A 92 20.25 -12.21 -2.53
C LYS A 92 20.91 -12.01 -3.91
N THR A 93 20.39 -11.08 -4.71
CA THR A 93 20.97 -10.73 -6.02
C THR A 93 22.36 -10.11 -5.88
N SER A 94 22.58 -9.24 -4.88
CA SER A 94 23.89 -8.64 -4.64
C SER A 94 24.95 -9.63 -4.13
N ALA A 95 24.56 -10.71 -3.45
CA ALA A 95 25.49 -11.72 -2.94
C ALA A 95 25.91 -12.77 -4.01
N SER A 96 25.23 -12.80 -5.15
CA SER A 96 25.50 -13.71 -6.27
C SER A 96 26.24 -13.06 -7.45
N ALA A 97 26.51 -11.75 -7.37
CA ALA A 97 27.25 -10.96 -8.36
C ALA A 97 28.69 -10.77 -7.92
#